data_AF-A0A4R7RZI6-F1
#
_entry.id   AF-A0A4R7RZI6-F1
#
_cell.length_a   1.000
_cell.length_b   1.000
_cell.length_c   1.000
_cell.angle_alpha   90.00
_cell.angle_beta   90.00
_cell.angle_gamma   90.00
#
_symmetry.space_group_name_H-M   'P 1'
#
loop_
_entity.id
_entity.type
_entity.pdbx_description
1 polymer ?
#
loop_
_entity_poly.entity_id
_entity_poly.type
_entity_poly.pdbx_seq_one_letter_code
_entity_poly.pdbx_strand_id
1 'polypeptide(L)'
;MKSLTLMALIMTGLNLSGVEPQRLQHFASVPPQVRLYFANLCSGSYEALFTDNEKGFKLLTTTPGLTPALLELANHLETEQEWDGYTRTWGILSQRTDASISEQGFVRKKLEMLLNRNADPGGSTFKRLGLTFLGHYPSNENQQLLSLYLSDTNGGPLHADLTEEAAASLGRIGDSSSIELLREYAKTRKPLPGTKSRFYETAVTALAQIEARIAAASYSSAPSVSSIAQPQHSSIPGTPQFEPQAREQHDPMPWSIVLVTSLAATALLWLTLKKRN
;
A
#
# COMPACT_ATOMS: atom_id res chain seq x y z
N MET A 1 23.65 24.77 37.81
CA MET A 1 23.62 23.29 37.73
C MET A 1 22.31 22.80 37.07
N LYS A 2 22.04 23.18 35.81
CA LYS A 2 20.81 22.78 35.09
C LYS A 2 21.03 22.45 33.60
N SER A 3 22.27 22.23 33.16
CA SER A 3 22.58 22.11 31.72
C SER A 3 23.23 20.79 31.29
N LEU A 4 23.48 19.86 32.20
CA LEU A 4 24.16 18.59 31.88
C LEU A 4 23.21 17.39 31.80
N THR A 5 22.02 17.48 32.41
CA THR A 5 21.04 16.38 32.40
C THR A 5 20.19 16.32 31.12
N LEU A 6 20.13 17.42 30.35
CA LEU A 6 19.36 17.45 29.10
C LEU A 6 20.17 16.86 27.92
N MET A 7 21.50 16.96 27.93
CA MET A 7 22.35 16.32 26.91
C MET A 7 22.51 14.80 27.11
N ALA A 8 22.32 14.30 28.34
CA ALA A 8 22.29 12.87 28.61
C ALA A 8 20.99 12.19 28.12
N LEU A 9 19.91 12.96 27.90
CA LEU A 9 18.63 12.45 27.39
C LEU A 9 18.56 12.43 25.86
N ILE A 10 19.43 13.19 25.18
CA ILE A 10 19.62 13.12 23.72
C ILE A 10 20.57 11.96 23.34
N MET A 11 21.31 11.42 24.31
CA MET A 11 22.26 10.30 24.15
C MET A 11 21.74 8.97 24.74
N THR A 12 20.47 8.88 25.13
CA THR A 12 19.75 7.59 25.12
C THR A 12 19.21 7.34 23.71
N GLY A 13 20.08 7.48 22.70
CA GLY A 13 19.82 6.85 21.42
C GLY A 13 19.61 5.37 21.73
N LEU A 14 18.39 4.88 21.52
CA LEU A 14 18.15 3.45 21.53
C LEU A 14 19.24 2.83 20.67
N ASN A 15 20.13 2.09 21.32
CA ASN A 15 21.14 1.30 20.65
C ASN A 15 20.38 0.18 19.95
N LEU A 16 19.77 0.48 18.80
CA LEU A 16 19.27 -0.47 17.80
C LEU A 16 20.47 -1.07 17.07
N SER A 17 21.56 -1.37 17.81
CA SER A 17 22.83 -1.90 17.31
C SER A 17 22.70 -3.30 16.72
N GLY A 18 21.49 -3.90 16.75
CA GLY A 18 21.14 -5.13 16.05
C GLY A 18 20.72 -4.94 14.59
N VAL A 19 20.23 -3.76 14.19
CA VAL A 19 19.87 -3.44 12.79
C VAL A 19 20.90 -2.49 12.24
N GLU A 20 22.00 -3.06 11.78
CA GLU A 20 23.13 -2.27 11.31
C GLU A 20 22.73 -1.49 10.03
N PRO A 21 22.85 -0.15 9.99
CA PRO A 21 22.63 0.66 8.78
C PRO A 21 23.51 0.21 7.60
N GLN A 22 24.56 -0.54 7.91
CA GLN A 22 25.48 -1.15 6.96
C GLN A 22 24.82 -2.20 6.06
N ARG A 23 23.65 -2.76 6.42
CA ARG A 23 22.94 -3.70 5.52
C ARG A 23 22.37 -3.03 4.27
N LEU A 24 22.11 -1.72 4.30
CA LEU A 24 21.82 -0.96 3.08
C LEU A 24 23.04 -0.83 2.15
N GLN A 25 24.25 -1.13 2.62
CA GLN A 25 25.45 -1.13 1.77
C GLN A 25 25.38 -2.22 0.69
N HIS A 26 24.65 -3.31 0.94
CA HIS A 26 24.39 -4.35 -0.06
C HIS A 26 23.42 -3.93 -1.16
N PHE A 27 22.65 -2.85 -0.95
CA PHE A 27 21.74 -2.30 -1.96
C PHE A 27 22.41 -1.12 -2.67
N ALA A 28 23.39 -1.42 -3.52
CA ALA A 28 24.18 -0.42 -4.27
C ALA A 28 23.32 0.61 -5.05
N SER A 29 22.09 0.25 -5.41
CA SER A 29 21.12 1.10 -6.11
C SER A 29 20.39 2.11 -5.22
N VAL A 30 20.45 2.00 -3.89
CA VAL A 30 19.73 2.90 -2.97
C VAL A 30 20.47 4.24 -2.82
N PRO A 31 19.84 5.39 -3.14
CA PRO A 31 20.49 6.69 -3.09
C PRO A 31 21.04 7.04 -1.69
N PRO A 32 22.16 7.78 -1.59
CA PRO A 32 22.78 8.15 -0.30
C PRO A 32 21.82 8.85 0.67
N GLN A 33 20.91 9.69 0.16
CA GLN A 33 19.91 10.38 0.97
C GLN A 33 18.94 9.39 1.62
N VAL A 34 18.49 8.37 0.89
CA VAL A 34 17.61 7.31 1.40
C VAL A 34 18.31 6.51 2.48
N ARG A 35 19.60 6.21 2.30
CA ARG A 35 20.42 5.54 3.32
C ARG A 35 20.53 6.36 4.60
N LEU A 36 20.71 7.67 4.47
CA LEU A 36 20.74 8.59 5.62
C LEU A 36 19.39 8.61 6.36
N TYR A 37 18.28 8.72 5.62
CA TYR A 37 16.94 8.69 6.24
C TYR A 37 16.65 7.36 6.92
N PHE A 38 17.04 6.24 6.31
CA PHE A 38 16.91 4.93 6.94
C PHE A 38 17.80 4.81 8.18
N ALA A 39 19.04 5.29 8.14
CA ALA A 39 19.91 5.31 9.31
C ALA A 39 19.32 6.16 10.45
N ASN A 40 18.73 7.32 10.14
CA ASN A 40 18.04 8.16 11.12
C ASN A 40 16.81 7.47 11.71
N LEU A 41 16.09 6.68 10.90
CA LEU A 41 15.00 5.83 11.37
C LEU A 41 15.55 4.75 12.33
N CYS A 42 16.64 4.08 11.96
CA CYS A 42 17.29 3.08 12.80
C CYS A 42 17.91 3.66 14.08
N SER A 43 18.20 4.96 14.18
CA SER A 43 18.80 5.56 15.38
C SER A 43 17.78 6.21 16.32
N GLY A 44 16.48 6.03 16.06
CA GLY A 44 15.43 6.68 16.84
C GLY A 44 15.35 8.20 16.63
N SER A 45 16.04 8.74 15.62
CA SER A 45 16.08 10.17 15.32
C SER A 45 14.88 10.59 14.47
N TYR A 46 13.68 10.26 14.96
CA TYR A 46 12.43 10.42 14.20
C TYR A 46 12.09 11.88 13.93
N GLU A 47 12.38 12.80 14.85
CA GLU A 47 12.12 14.23 14.63
C GLU A 47 12.84 14.75 13.37
N ALA A 48 14.06 14.28 13.08
CA ALA A 48 14.78 14.63 11.86
C ALA A 48 14.09 14.13 10.57
N LEU A 49 13.22 13.11 10.67
CA LEU A 49 12.38 12.62 9.57
C LEU A 49 11.11 13.44 9.36
N PHE A 50 10.57 14.11 10.38
CA PHE A 50 9.23 14.71 10.34
C PHE A 50 9.22 16.24 10.47
N THR A 51 10.19 16.85 11.15
CA THR A 51 10.20 18.31 11.42
C THR A 51 10.72 19.14 10.24
N ASP A 52 11.36 18.51 9.24
CA ASP A 52 11.87 19.17 8.01
C ASP A 52 11.66 18.33 6.71
N ASN A 53 10.97 17.18 6.75
CA ASN A 53 11.19 16.07 5.80
C ASN A 53 9.96 15.22 5.40
N GLU A 54 8.87 15.82 4.91
CA GLU A 54 7.95 15.09 3.99
C GLU A 54 8.74 14.31 2.91
N LYS A 55 9.88 14.88 2.49
CA LYS A 55 10.84 14.27 1.58
C LYS A 55 11.45 12.97 2.11
N GLY A 56 11.88 12.90 3.37
CA GLY A 56 12.51 11.71 3.95
C GLY A 56 11.52 10.56 4.06
N PHE A 57 10.33 10.82 4.59
CA PHE A 57 9.25 9.84 4.63
C PHE A 57 8.86 9.38 3.22
N LYS A 58 8.65 10.32 2.28
CA LYS A 58 8.31 10.02 0.88
C LYS A 58 9.39 9.18 0.20
N LEU A 59 10.67 9.47 0.46
CA LEU A 59 11.77 8.71 -0.11
C LEU A 59 11.81 7.28 0.44
N LEU A 60 11.55 7.10 1.75
CA LEU A 60 11.46 5.77 2.36
C LEU A 60 10.24 4.98 1.90
N THR A 61 9.13 5.63 1.53
CA THR A 61 7.95 4.93 0.99
C THR A 61 8.08 4.60 -0.49
N THR A 62 8.70 5.47 -1.29
CA THR A 62 8.73 5.34 -2.76
C THR A 62 9.99 4.69 -3.33
N THR A 63 11.09 4.64 -2.59
CA THR A 63 12.33 3.99 -3.08
C THR A 63 12.15 2.48 -3.10
N PRO A 64 12.26 1.80 -4.25
CA PRO A 64 12.14 0.34 -4.34
C PRO A 64 13.26 -0.40 -3.60
N GLY A 65 12.98 -1.63 -3.17
CA GLY A 65 13.94 -2.55 -2.55
C GLY A 65 14.11 -2.41 -1.03
N LEU A 66 13.38 -1.51 -0.36
CA LEU A 66 13.52 -1.31 1.09
C LEU A 66 12.57 -2.17 1.94
N THR A 67 11.55 -2.80 1.34
CA THR A 67 10.56 -3.61 2.08
C THR A 67 11.21 -4.64 3.02
N PRO A 68 12.14 -5.49 2.57
CA PRO A 68 12.75 -6.48 3.46
C PRO A 68 13.52 -5.84 4.64
N ALA A 69 14.25 -4.74 4.40
CA ALA A 69 14.97 -4.03 5.46
C ALA A 69 14.03 -3.36 6.47
N LEU A 70 12.91 -2.80 6.00
CA LEU A 70 11.88 -2.21 6.85
C LEU A 70 11.10 -3.25 7.67
N LEU A 71 10.84 -4.44 7.09
CA LEU A 71 10.22 -5.55 7.84
C LEU A 71 11.15 -6.08 8.93
N GLU A 72 12.45 -6.22 8.64
CA GLU A 72 13.44 -6.59 9.65
C GLU A 72 13.51 -5.55 10.78
N LEU A 73 13.59 -4.26 10.41
CA LEU A 73 13.58 -3.16 11.39
C LEU A 73 12.32 -3.19 12.25
N ALA A 74 11.14 -3.37 11.64
CA ALA A 74 9.88 -3.45 12.38
C ALA A 74 9.88 -4.63 13.38
N ASN A 75 10.41 -5.80 12.99
CA ASN A 75 10.50 -6.96 13.88
C ASN A 75 11.48 -6.73 15.04
N HIS A 76 12.60 -6.04 14.78
CA HIS A 76 13.54 -5.67 15.83
C HIS A 76 12.92 -4.67 16.80
N LEU A 77 12.29 -3.60 16.29
CA LEU A 77 11.61 -2.59 17.12
C LEU A 77 10.49 -3.18 17.98
N GLU A 78 9.75 -4.17 17.46
CA GLU A 78 8.77 -4.92 18.25
C GLU A 78 9.42 -5.70 19.39
N THR A 79 10.55 -6.38 19.11
CA THR A 79 11.29 -7.16 20.11
C THR A 79 11.84 -6.27 21.23
N GLU A 80 12.37 -5.10 20.86
CA GLU A 80 12.87 -4.08 21.79
C GLU A 80 11.74 -3.25 22.44
N GLN A 81 10.48 -3.51 22.08
CA GLN A 81 9.29 -2.76 22.55
C GLN A 81 9.39 -1.24 22.29
N GLU A 82 10.06 -0.85 21.20
CA GLU A 82 10.20 0.54 20.76
C GLU A 82 9.00 0.91 19.87
N TRP A 83 7.89 1.28 20.52
CA TRP A 83 6.60 1.41 19.85
C TRP A 83 6.46 2.63 18.92
N ASP A 84 7.23 3.71 19.14
CA ASP A 84 7.16 4.89 18.27
C ASP A 84 7.79 4.57 16.91
N GLY A 85 9.01 4.04 16.92
CA GLY A 85 9.68 3.54 15.72
C GLY A 85 8.90 2.42 15.05
N TYR A 86 8.36 1.48 15.83
CA TYR A 86 7.54 0.41 15.27
C TYR A 86 6.35 0.98 14.48
N THR A 87 5.65 1.95 15.07
CA THR A 87 4.49 2.59 14.43
C THR A 87 4.89 3.36 13.18
N ARG A 88 6.00 4.10 13.22
CA ARG A 88 6.51 4.86 12.06
C ARG A 88 6.98 3.93 10.94
N THR A 89 7.67 2.85 11.28
CA THR A 89 8.17 1.86 10.31
C THR A 89 7.00 1.16 9.61
N TRP A 90 5.96 0.76 10.36
CA TRP A 90 4.73 0.23 9.77
C TRP A 90 3.97 1.25 8.95
N GLY A 91 4.02 2.53 9.33
CA GLY A 91 3.43 3.63 8.54
C GLY A 91 4.14 3.84 7.20
N ILE A 92 5.45 3.57 7.13
CA ILE A 92 6.20 3.53 5.87
C ILE A 92 5.83 2.28 5.08
N LEU A 93 5.91 1.10 5.70
CA LEU A 93 5.61 -0.19 5.08
C LEU A 93 4.21 -0.19 4.43
N SER A 94 3.20 0.34 5.12
CA SER A 94 1.82 0.35 4.62
C SER A 94 1.60 1.11 3.32
N GLN A 95 2.56 1.94 2.90
CA GLN A 95 2.49 2.70 1.63
C GLN A 95 3.33 2.08 0.52
N ARG A 96 4.03 0.97 0.79
CA ARG A 96 4.94 0.33 -0.15
C ARG A 96 4.19 -0.64 -1.06
N THR A 97 4.67 -0.75 -2.30
CA THR A 97 4.06 -1.56 -3.37
C THR A 97 5.06 -2.51 -4.03
N ASP A 98 6.20 -2.78 -3.41
CA ASP A 98 7.31 -3.58 -3.96
C ASP A 98 7.64 -4.83 -3.14
N ALA A 99 6.73 -5.30 -2.30
CA ALA A 99 6.93 -6.50 -1.49
C ALA A 99 6.89 -7.79 -2.32
N SER A 100 7.83 -8.69 -2.03
CA SER A 100 7.84 -10.04 -2.59
C SER A 100 6.74 -10.94 -1.99
N ILE A 101 6.46 -12.07 -2.63
CA ILE A 101 5.44 -13.04 -2.16
C ILE A 101 5.77 -13.56 -0.75
N SER A 102 7.05 -13.78 -0.44
CA SER A 102 7.50 -14.23 0.89
C SER A 102 7.28 -13.16 1.96
N GLU A 103 7.55 -11.89 1.63
CA GLU A 103 7.31 -10.74 2.52
C GLU A 103 5.82 -10.54 2.79
N GLN A 104 4.97 -10.66 1.76
CA GLN A 104 3.52 -10.68 1.94
C GLN A 104 3.08 -11.86 2.81
N GLY A 105 3.67 -13.04 2.59
CA GLY A 105 3.41 -14.24 3.39
C GLY A 105 3.75 -14.08 4.87
N PHE A 106 4.83 -13.38 5.20
CA PHE A 106 5.18 -13.01 6.57
C PHE A 106 4.07 -12.16 7.22
N VAL A 107 3.61 -11.11 6.52
CA VAL A 107 2.55 -10.23 7.05
C VAL A 107 1.23 -10.97 7.20
N ARG A 108 0.84 -11.79 6.21
CA ARG A 108 -0.36 -12.64 6.29
C ARG A 108 -0.34 -13.54 7.51
N LYS A 109 0.74 -14.30 7.69
CA LYS A 109 0.87 -15.24 8.83
C LYS A 109 0.71 -14.52 10.17
N LYS A 110 1.32 -13.35 10.32
CA LYS A 110 1.20 -12.58 11.57
C LYS A 110 -0.20 -12.00 11.77
N LEU A 111 -0.87 -11.54 10.71
CA LEU A 111 -2.27 -11.10 10.78
C LEU A 111 -3.23 -12.25 11.12
N GLU A 112 -3.00 -13.45 10.57
CA GLU A 112 -3.78 -14.66 10.90
C GLU A 112 -3.67 -15.01 12.39
N MET A 113 -2.46 -14.95 12.95
CA MET A 113 -2.25 -15.18 14.38
C MET A 113 -2.96 -14.15 15.28
N LEU A 114 -3.29 -12.98 14.75
CA LEU A 114 -3.92 -11.88 15.47
C LEU A 114 -5.44 -11.78 15.21
N LEU A 115 -5.98 -12.53 14.25
CA LEU A 115 -7.41 -12.52 13.93
C LEU A 115 -8.24 -12.90 15.17
N ASN A 116 -9.35 -12.19 15.43
CA ASN A 116 -10.20 -12.36 16.61
C ASN A 116 -9.50 -12.18 17.98
N ARG A 117 -8.30 -11.58 18.03
CA ARG A 117 -7.58 -11.30 19.29
C ARG A 117 -7.51 -9.81 19.59
N ASN A 118 -7.74 -9.43 20.85
CA ASN A 118 -7.34 -8.11 21.34
C ASN A 118 -5.81 -8.05 21.34
N ALA A 119 -5.24 -7.00 20.75
CA ALA A 119 -3.81 -6.94 20.49
C ALA A 119 -3.21 -5.61 20.97
N ASP A 120 -2.48 -5.68 22.07
CA ASP A 120 -1.60 -4.65 22.63
C ASP A 120 -0.26 -5.32 23.06
N PRO A 121 0.78 -4.52 23.36
CA PRO A 121 1.12 -3.27 22.69
C PRO A 121 1.62 -3.56 21.25
N GLY A 122 1.39 -2.62 20.32
CA GLY A 122 1.81 -2.73 18.91
C GLY A 122 0.96 -3.63 17.99
N GLY A 123 0.26 -4.62 18.52
CA GLY A 123 -0.57 -5.53 17.73
C GLY A 123 -1.71 -4.83 16.97
N SER A 124 -2.38 -3.84 17.57
CA SER A 124 -3.41 -3.04 16.89
C SER A 124 -2.84 -2.19 15.74
N THR A 125 -1.66 -1.61 15.93
CA THR A 125 -0.92 -0.88 14.89
C THR A 125 -0.59 -1.80 13.73
N PHE A 126 -0.07 -3.00 14.03
CA PHE A 126 0.24 -4.02 13.03
C PHE A 126 -0.99 -4.45 12.25
N LYS A 127 -2.12 -4.70 12.93
CA LYS A 127 -3.36 -5.10 12.26
C LYS A 127 -3.76 -4.06 11.22
N ARG A 128 -3.93 -2.80 11.63
CA ARG A 128 -4.36 -1.74 10.70
C ARG A 128 -3.39 -1.59 9.53
N LEU A 129 -2.10 -1.38 9.83
CA LEU A 129 -1.11 -1.06 8.80
C LEU A 129 -0.72 -2.26 7.94
N GLY A 130 -0.80 -3.47 8.49
CA GLY A 130 -0.63 -4.72 7.76
C GLY A 130 -1.79 -5.01 6.80
N LEU A 131 -3.04 -4.73 7.19
CA LEU A 131 -4.18 -4.81 6.27
C LEU A 131 -4.01 -3.83 5.11
N THR A 132 -3.64 -2.58 5.41
CA THR A 132 -3.31 -1.58 4.37
C THR A 132 -2.24 -2.08 3.42
N PHE A 133 -1.13 -2.59 3.97
CA PHE A 133 -0.01 -3.14 3.20
C PHE A 133 -0.47 -4.24 2.24
N LEU A 134 -1.21 -5.25 2.72
CA LEU A 134 -1.69 -6.34 1.87
C LEU A 134 -2.69 -5.87 0.81
N GLY A 135 -3.44 -4.78 1.07
CA GLY A 135 -4.34 -4.17 0.10
C GLY A 135 -3.66 -3.65 -1.17
N HIS A 136 -2.33 -3.47 -1.17
CA HIS A 136 -1.57 -3.08 -2.35
C HIS A 136 -1.22 -4.24 -3.29
N TYR A 137 -1.40 -5.49 -2.85
CA TYR A 137 -0.94 -6.67 -3.59
C TYR A 137 -2.14 -7.59 -3.91
N PRO A 138 -2.69 -7.52 -5.13
CA PRO A 138 -3.76 -8.41 -5.55
C PRO A 138 -3.31 -9.87 -5.53
N SER A 139 -3.92 -10.67 -4.64
CA SER A 139 -3.79 -12.13 -4.60
C SER A 139 -4.99 -12.74 -3.88
N ASN A 140 -5.32 -13.98 -4.21
CA ASN A 140 -6.42 -14.70 -3.57
C ASN A 140 -6.21 -14.82 -2.05
N GLU A 141 -4.97 -15.06 -1.62
CA GLU A 141 -4.60 -15.20 -0.21
C GLU A 141 -4.78 -13.90 0.57
N ASN A 142 -4.35 -12.76 -0.01
CA ASN A 142 -4.54 -11.46 0.63
C ASN A 142 -6.03 -11.12 0.72
N GLN A 143 -6.79 -11.37 -0.35
CA GLN A 143 -8.21 -11.11 -0.38
C GLN A 143 -8.98 -11.96 0.65
N GLN A 144 -8.69 -13.25 0.75
CA GLN A 144 -9.31 -14.14 1.73
C GLN A 144 -9.08 -13.62 3.15
N LEU A 145 -7.85 -13.25 3.49
CA LEU A 145 -7.53 -12.74 4.82
C LEU A 145 -8.23 -11.39 5.11
N LEU A 146 -8.22 -10.46 4.16
CA LEU A 146 -8.94 -9.20 4.30
C LEU A 146 -10.45 -9.41 4.47
N SER A 147 -11.03 -10.41 3.80
CA SER A 147 -12.43 -10.78 3.93
C SER A 147 -12.75 -11.29 5.34
N LEU A 148 -11.86 -12.11 5.91
CA LEU A 148 -11.98 -12.56 7.30
C LEU A 148 -11.94 -11.39 8.29
N TYR A 149 -11.10 -10.39 8.05
CA TYR A 149 -11.04 -9.19 8.90
C TYR A 149 -12.26 -8.28 8.74
N LEU A 150 -12.88 -8.22 7.55
CA LEU A 150 -14.11 -7.47 7.31
C LEU A 150 -15.30 -8.09 8.05
N SER A 151 -15.33 -9.43 8.16
CA SER A 151 -16.34 -10.21 8.89
C SER A 151 -15.98 -10.50 10.35
N ASP A 152 -14.83 -10.01 10.84
CA ASP A 152 -14.47 -10.14 12.25
C ASP A 152 -15.60 -9.52 13.09
N THR A 153 -15.88 -10.07 14.27
CA THR A 153 -16.87 -9.51 15.22
C THR A 153 -16.29 -9.36 16.61
N ASN A 154 -15.06 -9.87 16.82
CA ASN A 154 -14.37 -10.00 18.10
C ASN A 154 -13.02 -9.26 18.09
N GLY A 155 -12.81 -8.34 17.15
CA GLY A 155 -11.55 -7.59 16.98
C GLY A 155 -11.23 -6.54 18.07
N GLY A 156 -11.95 -6.55 19.19
CA GLY A 156 -11.70 -5.66 20.32
C GLY A 156 -12.26 -4.24 20.19
N PRO A 157 -11.79 -3.29 21.03
CA PRO A 157 -12.28 -1.90 21.01
C PRO A 157 -11.99 -1.17 19.70
N LEU A 158 -11.00 -1.63 18.92
CA LEU A 158 -10.63 -1.08 17.61
C LEU A 158 -11.24 -1.87 16.44
N HIS A 159 -12.13 -2.82 16.72
CA HIS A 159 -12.75 -3.68 15.72
C HIS A 159 -13.35 -2.88 14.54
N ALA A 160 -14.05 -1.78 14.83
CA ALA A 160 -14.65 -0.95 13.80
C ALA A 160 -13.61 -0.41 12.81
N ASP A 161 -12.48 0.10 13.31
CA ASP A 161 -11.38 0.65 12.49
C ASP A 161 -10.72 -0.43 11.63
N LEU A 162 -10.63 -1.66 12.14
CA LEU A 162 -10.06 -2.78 11.41
C LEU A 162 -10.98 -3.25 10.26
N THR A 163 -12.29 -3.28 10.48
CA THR A 163 -13.24 -3.60 9.40
C THR A 163 -13.26 -2.52 8.33
N GLU A 164 -13.11 -1.25 8.72
CA GLU A 164 -12.99 -0.14 7.79
C GLU A 164 -11.77 -0.31 6.89
N GLU A 165 -10.61 -0.58 7.49
CA GLU A 165 -9.35 -0.76 6.77
C GLU A 165 -9.37 -2.00 5.86
N ALA A 166 -10.01 -3.08 6.32
CA ALA A 166 -10.23 -4.27 5.51
C ALA A 166 -11.11 -3.96 4.28
N ALA A 167 -12.21 -3.22 4.46
CA ALA A 167 -13.08 -2.78 3.37
C ALA A 167 -12.32 -1.92 2.35
N ALA A 168 -11.56 -0.93 2.81
CA ALA A 168 -10.73 -0.08 1.95
C ALA A 168 -9.69 -0.91 1.17
N SER A 169 -9.06 -1.87 1.83
CA SER A 169 -8.03 -2.74 1.23
C SER A 169 -8.62 -3.69 0.18
N LEU A 170 -9.82 -4.23 0.41
CA LEU A 170 -10.54 -5.03 -0.61
C LEU A 170 -10.88 -4.19 -1.84
N GLY A 171 -11.30 -2.93 -1.66
CA GLY A 171 -11.47 -1.97 -2.76
C GLY A 171 -10.19 -1.74 -3.56
N ARG A 172 -9.05 -1.62 -2.87
CA ARG A 172 -7.72 -1.49 -3.51
C ARG A 172 -7.27 -2.76 -4.25
N ILE A 173 -7.60 -3.96 -3.78
CA ILE A 173 -7.38 -5.20 -4.53
C ILE A 173 -8.27 -5.24 -5.77
N GLY A 174 -9.52 -4.81 -5.64
CA GLY A 174 -10.39 -4.61 -6.79
C GLY A 174 -11.01 -5.89 -7.36
N ASP A 175 -11.02 -6.99 -6.59
CA ASP A 175 -11.55 -8.28 -7.05
C ASP A 175 -13.08 -8.37 -6.90
N SER A 176 -13.75 -8.85 -7.95
CA SER A 176 -15.20 -8.98 -8.01
C SER A 176 -15.82 -9.88 -6.93
N SER A 177 -15.07 -10.87 -6.43
CA SER A 177 -15.55 -11.77 -5.37
C SER A 177 -15.67 -11.09 -4.01
N SER A 178 -15.13 -9.87 -3.85
CA SER A 178 -15.33 -9.04 -2.64
C SER A 178 -16.65 -8.26 -2.64
N ILE A 179 -17.36 -8.16 -3.77
CA ILE A 179 -18.51 -7.26 -3.95
C ILE A 179 -19.63 -7.58 -2.96
N GLU A 180 -20.01 -8.86 -2.83
CA GLU A 180 -21.17 -9.23 -2.00
C GLU A 180 -20.89 -8.94 -0.52
N LEU A 181 -19.68 -9.27 -0.06
CA LEU A 181 -19.26 -9.00 1.30
C LEU A 181 -19.23 -7.48 1.61
N LEU A 182 -18.74 -6.66 0.68
CA LEU A 182 -18.74 -5.20 0.83
C LEU A 182 -20.15 -4.60 0.81
N ARG A 183 -21.09 -5.18 0.04
CA ARG A 183 -22.50 -4.78 0.05
C ARG A 183 -23.18 -5.09 1.38
N GLU A 184 -22.93 -6.27 1.94
CA GLU A 184 -23.43 -6.64 3.25
C GLU A 184 -22.88 -5.70 4.33
N TYR A 185 -21.56 -5.45 4.32
CA TYR A 185 -20.93 -4.49 5.22
C TYR A 185 -21.52 -3.08 5.08
N ALA A 186 -21.71 -2.57 3.85
CA ALA A 186 -22.35 -1.27 3.63
C ALA A 186 -23.79 -1.25 4.18
N LYS A 187 -24.56 -2.33 4.01
CA LYS A 187 -25.94 -2.42 4.50
C LYS A 187 -26.01 -2.32 6.03
N THR A 188 -25.09 -2.99 6.73
CA THR A 188 -25.05 -2.97 8.21
C THR A 188 -24.55 -1.63 8.77
N ARG A 189 -23.73 -0.89 8.02
CA ARG A 189 -23.16 0.41 8.43
C ARG A 189 -23.92 1.62 7.92
N LYS A 190 -25.04 1.40 7.22
CA LYS A 190 -25.85 2.45 6.59
C LYS A 190 -26.30 3.50 7.63
N PRO A 191 -25.95 4.79 7.45
CA PRO A 191 -26.33 5.83 8.38
C PRO A 191 -27.84 6.12 8.33
N LEU A 192 -28.37 6.68 9.41
CA LEU A 192 -29.70 7.27 9.41
C LEU A 192 -29.74 8.48 8.46
N PRO A 193 -30.90 8.82 7.88
CA PRO A 193 -31.04 10.00 7.03
C PRO A 193 -30.49 11.26 7.73
N GLY A 194 -29.63 12.02 7.04
CA GLY A 194 -29.00 13.23 7.57
C GLY A 194 -27.74 13.00 8.42
N THR A 195 -27.33 11.75 8.63
CA THR A 195 -26.08 11.41 9.36
C THR A 195 -25.01 10.86 8.41
N LYS A 196 -23.74 10.99 8.81
CA LYS A 196 -22.59 10.45 8.08
C LYS A 196 -22.03 9.22 8.79
N SER A 197 -21.52 8.27 8.02
CA SER A 197 -20.87 7.07 8.54
C SER A 197 -19.65 6.79 7.68
N ARG A 198 -18.45 6.99 8.25
CA ARG A 198 -17.20 6.73 7.52
C ARG A 198 -17.10 5.28 7.05
N PHE A 199 -17.59 4.33 7.85
CA PHE A 199 -17.63 2.90 7.51
C PHE A 199 -18.47 2.63 6.27
N TYR A 200 -19.64 3.27 6.17
CA TYR A 200 -20.49 3.18 4.99
C TYR A 200 -19.84 3.83 3.77
N GLU A 201 -19.29 5.03 3.93
CA GLU A 201 -18.62 5.77 2.85
C GLU A 201 -17.42 4.99 2.30
N THR A 202 -16.61 4.37 3.17
CA THR A 202 -15.49 3.49 2.79
C THR A 202 -15.97 2.27 2.00
N ALA A 203 -17.04 1.61 2.45
CA ALA A 203 -17.60 0.44 1.75
C ALA A 203 -18.12 0.80 0.34
N VAL A 204 -18.85 1.91 0.23
CA VAL A 204 -19.37 2.41 -1.05
C VAL A 204 -18.23 2.81 -1.98
N THR A 205 -17.17 3.44 -1.45
CA THR A 205 -15.98 3.80 -2.22
C THR A 205 -15.26 2.56 -2.74
N ALA A 206 -15.09 1.54 -1.88
CA ALA A 206 -14.48 0.27 -2.27
C ALA A 206 -15.28 -0.45 -3.38
N LEU A 207 -16.61 -0.47 -3.28
CA LEU A 207 -17.48 -1.01 -4.33
C LEU A 207 -17.30 -0.26 -5.65
N ALA A 208 -17.33 1.07 -5.62
CA ALA A 208 -17.13 1.90 -6.81
C ALA A 208 -15.76 1.66 -7.48
N GLN A 209 -14.70 1.43 -6.69
CA GLN A 209 -13.37 1.09 -7.19
C GLN A 209 -13.36 -0.26 -7.92
N ILE A 210 -14.02 -1.28 -7.36
CA ILE A 210 -14.13 -2.60 -7.99
C ILE A 210 -14.94 -2.50 -9.30
N GLU A 211 -16.10 -1.84 -9.26
CA GLU A 211 -16.96 -1.66 -10.44
C GLU A 211 -16.24 -0.90 -11.56
N ALA A 212 -15.48 0.15 -11.22
CA ALA A 212 -14.67 0.88 -12.19
C ALA A 212 -13.59 -0.01 -12.85
N ARG A 213 -12.95 -0.91 -12.09
CA ARG A 213 -11.95 -1.85 -12.63
C ARG A 213 -12.57 -2.90 -13.54
N ILE A 214 -13.72 -3.46 -13.16
CA ILE A 214 -14.47 -4.42 -13.99
C ILE A 214 -14.88 -3.75 -15.32
N ALA A 215 -15.38 -2.52 -15.25
CA ALA A 215 -15.72 -1.75 -16.44
C ALA A 215 -14.48 -1.52 -17.34
N ALA A 216 -13.36 -1.07 -16.76
CA ALA A 216 -12.12 -0.85 -17.50
C ALA A 216 -11.58 -2.12 -18.19
N ALA A 217 -11.62 -3.26 -17.50
CA ALA A 217 -11.21 -4.55 -18.07
C ALA A 217 -12.11 -4.98 -19.26
N SER A 218 -13.40 -4.68 -19.18
CA SER A 218 -14.37 -4.99 -20.24
C SER A 218 -14.11 -4.19 -21.52
N TYR A 219 -13.68 -2.92 -21.42
CA TYR A 219 -13.32 -2.10 -22.58
C TYR A 219 -11.97 -2.46 -23.20
N SER A 220 -10.99 -2.88 -22.39
CA SER A 220 -9.67 -3.33 -22.89
C SER A 220 -9.74 -4.66 -23.65
N SER A 221 -10.83 -5.41 -23.51
CA SER A 221 -11.07 -6.70 -24.16
C SER A 221 -11.85 -6.59 -25.48
N ALA A 222 -12.21 -5.36 -25.90
CA ALA A 222 -12.92 -5.15 -27.16
C ALA A 222 -11.96 -5.36 -28.34
N PRO A 223 -12.32 -6.16 -29.36
CA PRO A 223 -11.46 -6.38 -30.52
C PRO A 223 -11.20 -5.04 -31.22
N SER A 224 -9.92 -4.72 -31.42
CA SER A 224 -9.48 -3.59 -32.22
C SER A 224 -10.05 -3.74 -33.63
N VAL A 225 -11.00 -2.87 -33.97
CA VAL A 225 -11.53 -2.76 -35.32
C VAL A 225 -10.38 -2.32 -36.22
N SER A 226 -9.80 -3.30 -36.92
CA SER A 226 -8.86 -3.09 -38.01
C SER A 226 -9.60 -2.41 -39.15
N SER A 227 -9.32 -1.14 -39.44
CA SER A 227 -9.59 -0.55 -40.75
C SER A 227 -9.00 0.86 -40.87
N ILE A 228 -7.81 0.98 -41.49
CA ILE A 228 -7.60 1.89 -42.63
C ILE A 228 -6.61 1.19 -43.58
N ALA A 229 -7.04 1.01 -44.82
CA ALA A 229 -6.31 0.40 -45.92
C ALA A 229 -4.97 1.12 -46.21
N GLN A 230 -3.88 0.36 -46.33
CA GLN A 230 -2.66 0.81 -47.00
C GLN A 230 -2.78 0.54 -48.51
N PRO A 231 -2.49 1.50 -49.39
CA PRO A 231 -2.27 1.22 -50.80
C PRO A 231 -0.93 0.51 -50.99
N GLN A 232 -0.96 -0.53 -51.81
CA GLN A 232 0.19 -1.33 -52.23
C GLN A 232 1.20 -0.49 -53.02
N HIS A 233 2.48 -0.60 -52.67
CA HIS A 233 3.59 -0.40 -53.61
C HIS A 233 4.63 -1.51 -53.44
N SER A 234 4.73 -2.35 -54.46
CA SER A 234 5.75 -3.36 -54.66
C SER A 234 7.03 -2.74 -55.22
N SER A 235 8.23 -3.16 -54.79
CA SER A 235 9.44 -3.41 -55.62
C SER A 235 10.70 -3.85 -54.82
N ILE A 236 10.98 -5.17 -54.87
CA ILE A 236 12.25 -5.93 -55.12
C ILE A 236 13.56 -5.75 -54.25
N PRO A 237 14.61 -6.63 -54.33
CA PRO A 237 15.03 -7.49 -53.21
C PRO A 237 16.54 -7.39 -52.80
N GLY A 238 16.91 -7.88 -51.62
CA GLY A 238 18.33 -8.02 -51.22
C GLY A 238 18.53 -8.82 -49.93
N THR A 239 19.45 -9.78 -50.00
CA THR A 239 19.78 -10.93 -49.12
C THR A 239 20.23 -10.62 -47.65
N PRO A 240 20.36 -11.64 -46.78
CA PRO A 240 20.12 -11.57 -45.33
C PRO A 240 21.37 -11.37 -44.48
N GLN A 241 21.23 -10.83 -43.26
CA GLN A 241 22.23 -11.00 -42.20
C GLN A 241 21.63 -10.92 -40.79
N PHE A 242 22.18 -11.78 -39.93
CA PHE A 242 21.71 -12.25 -38.63
C PHE A 242 21.49 -11.18 -37.53
N GLU A 243 20.48 -11.46 -36.69
CA GLU A 243 20.23 -10.87 -35.35
C GLU A 243 21.43 -11.01 -34.39
N PRO A 244 21.45 -10.19 -33.33
CA PRO A 244 21.23 -10.78 -32.02
C PRO A 244 20.05 -10.12 -31.26
N GLN A 245 19.26 -10.98 -30.61
CA GLN A 245 18.04 -10.68 -29.87
C GLN A 245 18.18 -9.51 -28.89
N ALA A 246 17.38 -8.46 -29.12
CA ALA A 246 17.08 -7.45 -28.10
C ALA A 246 16.03 -8.02 -27.14
N ARG A 247 16.34 -7.96 -25.83
CA ARG A 247 15.40 -8.25 -24.74
C ARG A 247 14.12 -7.43 -24.92
N GLU A 248 12.98 -8.09 -24.79
CA GLU A 248 11.66 -7.47 -24.71
C GLU A 248 11.67 -6.34 -23.67
N GLN A 249 11.59 -5.12 -24.17
CA GLN A 249 11.34 -3.92 -23.39
C GLN A 249 9.83 -3.90 -23.14
N HIS A 250 9.40 -4.31 -21.95
CA HIS A 250 8.03 -4.08 -21.49
C HIS A 250 7.79 -2.57 -21.43
N ASP A 251 6.93 -2.06 -22.30
CA ASP A 251 6.44 -0.69 -22.23
C ASP A 251 5.74 -0.46 -20.88
N PRO A 252 6.16 0.54 -20.08
CA PRO A 252 5.38 0.96 -18.93
C PRO A 252 4.10 1.63 -19.42
N MET A 253 2.94 1.22 -18.86
CA MET A 253 1.64 1.82 -19.16
C MET A 253 1.74 3.36 -19.16
N PRO A 254 1.18 4.05 -20.17
CA PRO A 254 1.27 5.50 -20.24
C PRO A 254 0.39 6.11 -19.14
N TRP A 255 1.04 6.86 -18.24
CA TRP A 255 0.44 7.60 -17.12
C TRP A 255 -0.75 8.50 -17.52
N SER A 256 -0.92 8.79 -18.81
CA SER A 256 -2.08 9.49 -19.36
C SER A 256 -3.40 8.75 -19.13
N ILE A 257 -3.41 7.41 -19.09
CA ILE A 257 -4.63 6.62 -18.87
C ILE A 257 -5.09 6.74 -17.40
N VAL A 258 -4.15 6.67 -16.45
CA VAL A 258 -4.43 6.76 -15.01
C VAL A 258 -4.97 8.14 -14.61
N LEU A 259 -4.45 9.20 -15.24
CA LEU A 259 -4.91 10.57 -15.02
C LEU A 259 -6.31 10.82 -15.57
N VAL A 260 -6.63 10.26 -16.75
CA VAL A 260 -7.96 10.39 -17.37
C VAL A 260 -9.03 9.62 -16.58
N THR A 261 -8.72 8.43 -16.07
CA THR A 261 -9.67 7.66 -15.25
C THR A 261 -9.95 8.33 -13.89
N SER A 262 -8.96 8.98 -13.30
CA SER A 262 -9.11 9.68 -12.02
C SER A 262 -9.96 10.95 -12.16
N LEU A 263 -9.78 11.69 -13.26
CA LEU A 263 -10.60 12.88 -13.54
C LEU A 263 -12.05 12.52 -13.88
N ALA A 264 -12.28 11.41 -14.60
CA ALA A 264 -13.63 10.92 -14.91
C ALA A 264 -14.40 10.48 -13.65
N ALA A 265 -13.74 9.79 -12.73
CA ALA A 265 -14.35 9.39 -11.45
C ALA A 265 -14.74 10.61 -10.59
N THR A 266 -13.88 11.63 -10.56
CA THR A 266 -14.15 12.87 -9.82
C THR A 266 -15.29 13.68 -10.43
N ALA A 267 -15.39 13.71 -11.77
CA ALA A 267 -16.48 14.39 -12.48
C ALA A 267 -17.84 13.70 -12.30
N LEU A 268 -17.87 12.35 -12.30
CA LEU A 268 -19.08 11.56 -12.02
C LEU A 268 -19.57 11.74 -10.58
N LEU A 269 -18.66 11.83 -9.62
CA LEU A 269 -19.00 12.13 -8.22
C LEU A 269 -19.60 13.54 -8.08
N TRP A 270 -19.07 14.52 -8.82
CA TRP A 270 -19.57 15.90 -8.78
C TRP A 270 -20.94 16.05 -9.45
N LEU A 271 -21.17 15.37 -10.59
CA LEU A 271 -22.46 15.39 -11.29
C LEU A 271 -23.58 14.70 -10.50
N THR A 272 -23.26 13.63 -9.76
CA THR A 272 -24.24 12.92 -8.92
C THR A 272 -24.60 13.70 -7.65
N LEU A 273 -23.67 14.48 -7.10
CA LEU A 273 -23.94 15.39 -5.98
C LEU A 273 -24.76 16.62 -6.40
N LYS A 274 -24.50 17.19 -7.59
CA LYS A 274 -25.21 18.38 -8.07
C LYS A 274 -26.67 18.10 -8.46
N LYS A 275 -27.00 16.88 -8.87
CA LYS A 275 -28.37 16.49 -9.26
C LYS A 275 -29.31 16.23 -8.06
N ARG A 276 -28.78 16.30 -6.83
CA ARG A 276 -29.51 16.07 -5.56
C ARG A 276 -29.79 17.34 -4.75
N ASN A 277 -29.31 18.49 -5.21
CA ASN A 277 -29.73 19.82 -4.74
C ASN A 277 -30.64 20.46 -5.79
#